data_AF-A0A6J1QFR0-F1
#
_entry.id   AF-A0A6J1QFR0-F1
#
_cell.length_a   1.000
_cell.length_b   1.000
_cell.length_c   1.000
_cell.angle_alpha   90.00
_cell.angle_beta   90.00
_cell.angle_gamma   90.00
#
_symmetry.space_group_name_H-M   'P 1'
#
loop_
_entity.id
_entity.type
_entity.pdbx_description
1 polymer ?
#
loop_
_entity_poly.entity_id
_entity_poly.type
_entity_poly.pdbx_seq_one_letter_code
_entity_poly.pdbx_strand_id
1 'polypeptide(L)'
;DFIDWIHHDKIIFTSATSYNIEEIRSLDRLLILLELSVLFATDKLIEDITDRLERHFMSPKYVIDIWLLAQELNINVLRDLSLAVCLDRFDELPLDSICELSKKHFIRLIGNINLRATESHLLDITREWMNHHHDFTVFLDIIENKKAKILQGVMSCENINGEQYIHCWDGNDFFELTSFKYSTNVVEKSHVTGKPLEGVQITARRYDLYLCGGEYGIGSKKFNKNVWRYSLISKKWILETVMPVERRH
;
A
#
# COMPACT_ATOMS: atom_id res chain seq x y z
N ASP A 1 -8.34 16.16 -17.19
CA ASP A 1 -8.22 17.50 -16.58
C ASP A 1 -9.20 17.61 -15.40
N PHE A 2 -9.02 18.52 -14.44
CA PHE A 2 -10.00 18.80 -13.36
C PHE A 2 -11.35 19.21 -13.96
N ILE A 3 -11.30 20.03 -15.01
CA ILE A 3 -12.50 20.44 -15.78
C ILE A 3 -13.18 19.23 -16.40
N ASP A 4 -12.41 18.29 -16.98
CA ASP A 4 -12.99 17.07 -17.55
C ASP A 4 -13.64 16.18 -16.48
N TRP A 5 -13.03 16.08 -15.28
CA TRP A 5 -13.61 15.30 -14.19
C TRP A 5 -14.93 15.91 -13.71
N ILE A 6 -15.02 17.25 -13.57
CA ILE A 6 -16.28 17.94 -13.24
C ILE A 6 -17.40 17.56 -14.21
N HIS A 7 -17.08 17.41 -15.49
CA HIS A 7 -18.07 17.12 -16.52
C HIS A 7 -18.42 15.64 -16.68
N HIS A 8 -17.50 14.72 -16.35
CA HIS A 8 -17.63 13.31 -16.69
C HIS A 8 -17.53 12.34 -15.50
N ASP A 9 -17.22 12.84 -14.30
CA ASP A 9 -17.01 12.05 -13.08
C ASP A 9 -15.98 10.92 -13.27
N LYS A 10 -15.05 11.10 -14.23
CA LYS A 10 -14.06 10.11 -14.63
C LYS A 10 -12.73 10.76 -14.90
N ILE A 11 -11.68 10.17 -14.35
CA ILE A 11 -10.30 10.52 -14.68
C ILE A 11 -9.95 9.81 -16.00
N ILE A 12 -9.99 10.54 -17.11
CA ILE A 12 -9.58 10.03 -18.43
C ILE A 12 -8.11 10.42 -18.66
N PHE A 13 -7.21 9.44 -18.62
CA PHE A 13 -5.87 9.59 -19.19
C PHE A 13 -5.76 8.68 -20.42
N THR A 14 -5.44 9.27 -21.57
CA THR A 14 -5.07 8.52 -22.77
C THR A 14 -3.80 7.73 -22.47
N SER A 15 -3.91 6.40 -22.49
CA SER A 15 -2.77 5.50 -22.36
C SER A 15 -1.81 5.75 -23.52
N ALA A 16 -0.75 6.51 -23.26
CA ALA A 16 0.33 6.70 -24.20
C ALA A 16 1.52 5.83 -23.77
N THR A 17 2.04 5.12 -24.75
CA THR A 17 2.84 3.91 -24.66
C THR A 17 4.35 4.20 -24.58
N SER A 18 4.78 5.33 -24.01
CA SER A 18 6.21 5.63 -23.76
C SER A 18 6.55 5.69 -22.26
N TYR A 19 7.20 4.63 -21.79
CA TYR A 19 7.28 4.16 -20.41
C TYR A 19 8.14 4.97 -19.39
N ASN A 20 8.39 6.27 -19.57
CA ASN A 20 9.05 7.04 -18.50
C ASN A 20 8.69 8.52 -18.48
N ILE A 21 8.74 9.20 -19.63
CA ILE A 21 8.43 10.64 -19.69
C ILE A 21 6.92 10.87 -19.55
N GLU A 22 6.10 10.03 -20.18
CA GLU A 22 4.64 10.14 -20.06
C GLU A 22 4.14 9.69 -18.69
N GLU A 23 4.83 8.75 -18.06
CA GLU A 23 4.53 8.31 -16.70
C GLU A 23 4.83 9.41 -15.67
N ILE A 24 5.98 10.09 -15.78
CA ILE A 24 6.34 11.23 -14.93
C ILE A 24 5.33 12.38 -15.13
N ARG A 25 5.05 12.75 -16.38
CA ARG A 25 4.04 13.79 -16.68
C ARG A 25 2.64 13.41 -16.20
N SER A 26 2.31 12.13 -16.22
CA SER A 26 1.06 11.62 -15.66
C SER A 26 1.05 11.78 -14.15
N LEU A 27 2.14 11.48 -13.45
CA LEU A 27 2.25 11.64 -12.01
C LEU A 27 2.13 13.11 -11.60
N ASP A 28 2.92 14.01 -12.19
CA ASP A 28 2.89 15.44 -11.86
C ASP A 28 1.46 16.01 -12.00
N ARG A 29 0.76 15.61 -13.08
CA ARG A 29 -0.63 16.00 -13.29
C ARG A 29 -1.57 15.43 -12.24
N LEU A 30 -1.37 14.20 -11.79
CA LEU A 30 -2.16 13.59 -10.72
C LEU A 30 -1.93 14.29 -9.39
N LEU A 31 -0.70 14.69 -9.07
CA LEU A 31 -0.38 15.41 -7.84
C LEU A 31 -0.98 16.82 -7.84
N ILE A 32 -0.87 17.56 -8.95
CA ILE A 32 -1.55 18.87 -9.10
C ILE A 32 -3.06 18.71 -8.97
N LEU A 33 -3.63 17.66 -9.59
CA LEU A 33 -5.06 17.38 -9.49
C LEU A 33 -5.47 17.03 -8.04
N LEU A 34 -4.59 16.39 -7.29
CA LEU A 34 -4.80 16.08 -5.87
C LEU A 34 -4.86 17.36 -5.04
N GLU A 35 -3.90 18.28 -5.23
CA GLU A 35 -3.90 19.59 -4.57
C GLU A 35 -5.18 20.38 -4.87
N LEU A 36 -5.58 20.44 -6.15
CA LEU A 36 -6.82 21.10 -6.56
C LEU A 36 -8.04 20.43 -5.94
N SER A 37 -8.10 19.10 -5.90
CA SER A 37 -9.22 18.37 -5.31
C SER A 37 -9.36 18.64 -3.81
N VAL A 38 -8.25 18.79 -3.08
CA VAL A 38 -8.27 19.20 -1.67
C VAL A 38 -8.70 20.66 -1.52
N LEU A 39 -8.16 21.55 -2.35
CA LEU A 39 -8.51 22.99 -2.35
C LEU A 39 -10.02 23.21 -2.58
N PHE A 40 -10.61 22.43 -3.48
CA PHE A 40 -12.04 22.48 -3.80
C PHE A 40 -12.89 21.47 -3.00
N ALA A 41 -12.35 20.85 -1.96
CA ALA A 41 -13.06 19.91 -1.07
C ALA A 41 -13.84 18.80 -1.83
N THR A 42 -13.19 18.21 -2.83
CA THR A 42 -13.78 17.21 -3.73
C THR A 42 -13.41 15.79 -3.28
N ASP A 43 -14.05 15.29 -2.23
CA ASP A 43 -13.71 14.02 -1.57
C ASP A 43 -13.64 12.82 -2.52
N LYS A 44 -14.60 12.71 -3.45
CA LYS A 44 -14.64 11.61 -4.44
C LYS A 44 -13.41 11.64 -5.36
N LEU A 45 -12.97 12.82 -5.78
CA LEU A 45 -11.79 12.97 -6.62
C LEU A 45 -10.50 12.66 -5.84
N ILE A 46 -10.43 13.09 -4.57
CA ILE A 46 -9.33 12.71 -3.66
C ILE A 46 -9.23 11.18 -3.56
N GLU A 47 -10.38 10.51 -3.39
CA GLU A 47 -10.44 9.05 -3.32
C GLU A 47 -10.00 8.38 -4.63
N ASP A 48 -10.50 8.85 -5.78
CA ASP A 48 -10.17 8.32 -7.11
C ASP A 48 -8.66 8.46 -7.42
N ILE A 49 -8.08 9.62 -7.10
CA ILE A 49 -6.63 9.86 -7.28
C ILE A 49 -5.83 8.99 -6.32
N THR A 50 -6.24 8.87 -5.05
CA THR A 50 -5.57 8.02 -4.07
C THR A 50 -5.54 6.56 -4.52
N ASP A 51 -6.67 6.02 -5.01
CA ASP A 51 -6.75 4.66 -5.55
C ASP A 51 -5.84 4.50 -6.79
N ARG A 52 -5.80 5.50 -7.67
CA ARG A 52 -4.92 5.48 -8.85
C ARG A 52 -3.44 5.49 -8.46
N LEU A 53 -3.04 6.30 -7.48
CA LEU A 53 -1.68 6.37 -6.98
C LEU A 53 -1.27 5.05 -6.31
N GLU A 54 -2.14 4.47 -5.46
CA GLU A 54 -1.87 3.19 -4.82
C GLU A 54 -1.60 2.07 -5.83
N ARG A 55 -2.37 2.03 -6.93
CA ARG A 55 -2.26 0.97 -7.95
C ARG A 55 -1.04 1.09 -8.85
N HIS A 56 -0.54 2.29 -9.09
CA HIS A 56 0.39 2.52 -10.20
C HIS A 56 1.66 3.31 -9.86
N PHE A 57 1.66 4.10 -8.79
CA PHE A 57 2.74 5.06 -8.52
C PHE A 57 3.44 4.83 -7.17
N MET A 58 3.10 3.77 -6.44
CA MET A 58 3.76 3.33 -5.19
C MET A 58 5.13 2.66 -5.44
N SER A 59 6.00 3.35 -6.17
CA SER A 59 7.36 2.93 -6.49
C SER A 59 8.39 3.76 -5.69
N PRO A 60 9.55 3.17 -5.27
CA PRO A 60 10.60 3.88 -4.54
C PRO A 60 11.03 5.21 -5.19
N LYS A 61 10.95 5.28 -6.52
CA LYS A 61 11.31 6.47 -7.31
C LYS A 61 10.51 7.72 -6.94
N TYR A 62 9.24 7.58 -6.55
CA TYR A 62 8.31 8.71 -6.38
C TYR A 62 7.69 8.80 -4.98
N VAL A 63 7.86 7.76 -4.18
CA VAL A 63 7.10 7.56 -2.95
C VAL A 63 7.37 8.62 -1.87
N ILE A 64 8.60 9.16 -1.81
CA ILE A 64 8.94 10.22 -0.86
C ILE A 64 8.15 11.49 -1.18
N ASP A 65 8.09 11.89 -2.45
CA ASP A 65 7.35 13.08 -2.87
C ASP A 65 5.85 12.93 -2.62
N ILE A 66 5.29 11.76 -2.96
CA ILE A 66 3.89 11.42 -2.69
C ILE A 66 3.62 11.48 -1.17
N TRP A 67 4.54 10.97 -0.35
CA TRP A 67 4.40 10.98 1.10
C TRP A 67 4.38 12.39 1.70
N LEU A 68 5.32 13.24 1.27
CA LEU A 68 5.42 14.60 1.75
C LEU A 68 4.18 15.41 1.36
N LEU A 69 3.75 15.31 0.09
CA LEU A 69 2.55 15.99 -0.40
C LEU A 69 1.30 15.51 0.34
N ALA A 70 1.10 14.20 0.48
CA ALA A 70 -0.05 13.65 1.19
C ALA A 70 -0.10 14.10 2.66
N GLN A 71 1.07 14.27 3.29
CA GLN A 71 1.13 14.80 4.65
C GLN A 71 0.76 16.29 4.71
N GLU A 72 1.25 17.10 3.76
CA GLU A 72 0.90 18.52 3.67
C GLU A 72 -0.59 18.73 3.44
N LEU A 73 -1.18 17.94 2.53
CA LEU A 73 -2.60 17.95 2.21
C LEU A 73 -3.49 17.24 3.25
N ASN A 74 -2.89 16.65 4.29
CA ASN A 74 -3.57 15.88 5.34
C ASN A 74 -4.43 14.69 4.82
N ILE A 75 -3.98 14.05 3.74
CA ILE A 75 -4.62 12.85 3.17
C ILE A 75 -4.03 11.61 3.85
N ASN A 76 -4.61 11.26 5.01
CA ASN A 76 -4.07 10.23 5.91
C ASN A 76 -3.81 8.88 5.22
N VAL A 77 -4.76 8.39 4.40
CA VAL A 77 -4.63 7.09 3.72
C VAL A 77 -3.42 7.08 2.77
N LEU A 78 -3.31 8.10 1.91
CA LEU A 78 -2.21 8.19 0.96
C LEU A 78 -0.86 8.36 1.67
N ARG A 79 -0.82 9.20 2.71
CA ARG A 79 0.37 9.41 3.56
C ARG A 79 0.84 8.10 4.19
N ASP A 80 -0.08 7.30 4.71
CA ASP A 80 0.25 6.07 5.42
C ASP A 80 0.67 4.97 4.43
N LEU A 81 0.03 4.89 3.26
CA LEU A 81 0.44 4.01 2.16
C LEU A 81 1.87 4.32 1.69
N SER A 82 2.15 5.58 1.37
CA SER A 82 3.45 5.99 0.85
C SER A 82 4.55 5.81 1.92
N LEU A 83 4.27 6.17 3.18
CA LEU A 83 5.20 5.92 4.27
C LEU A 83 5.48 4.41 4.42
N ALA A 84 4.46 3.56 4.34
CA ALA A 84 4.66 2.12 4.47
C ALA A 84 5.54 1.55 3.35
N VAL A 85 5.44 2.08 2.12
CA VAL A 85 6.34 1.74 1.01
C VAL A 85 7.76 2.23 1.27
N CYS A 86 7.94 3.46 1.76
CA CYS A 86 9.26 3.97 2.16
C CYS A 86 9.93 3.05 3.20
N LEU A 87 9.14 2.50 4.12
CA LEU A 87 9.63 1.63 5.19
C LEU A 87 9.99 0.22 4.69
N ASP A 88 9.19 -0.37 3.79
CA ASP A 88 9.47 -1.73 3.29
C ASP A 88 10.61 -1.78 2.26
N ARG A 89 10.75 -0.72 1.44
CA ARG A 89 11.70 -0.63 0.33
C ARG A 89 12.73 0.47 0.54
N PHE A 90 13.12 0.73 1.80
CA PHE A 90 14.04 1.81 2.14
C PHE A 90 15.36 1.74 1.37
N ASP A 91 15.95 0.54 1.27
CA ASP A 91 17.20 0.30 0.55
C ASP A 91 17.11 0.62 -0.97
N GLU A 92 15.90 0.77 -1.51
CA GLU A 92 15.65 1.09 -2.93
C GLU A 92 15.29 2.57 -3.14
N LEU A 93 15.17 3.36 -2.07
CA LEU A 93 14.82 4.78 -2.17
C LEU A 93 15.99 5.59 -2.76
N PRO A 94 15.70 6.63 -3.58
CA PRO A 94 16.73 7.54 -4.06
C PRO A 94 17.43 8.26 -2.91
N LEU A 95 18.76 8.17 -2.86
CA LEU A 95 19.57 8.81 -1.83
C LEU A 95 19.36 10.33 -1.81
N ASP A 96 19.31 10.96 -2.97
CA ASP A 96 19.12 12.41 -3.11
C ASP A 96 17.80 12.84 -2.44
N SER A 97 16.71 12.13 -2.71
CA SER A 97 15.40 12.39 -2.10
C SER A 97 15.40 12.20 -0.58
N ILE A 98 16.16 11.24 -0.05
CA ILE A 98 16.33 11.07 1.40
C ILE A 98 17.13 12.25 1.98
N CYS A 99 18.20 12.66 1.31
CA CYS A 99 19.09 13.74 1.74
C CYS A 99 18.43 15.12 1.70
N GLU A 100 17.34 15.31 0.95
CA GLU A 100 16.53 16.53 0.95
C GLU A 100 15.43 16.54 2.04
N LEU A 101 15.23 15.44 2.77
CA LEU A 101 14.22 15.39 3.82
C LEU A 101 14.55 16.39 4.94
N SER A 102 13.53 17.09 5.44
CA SER A 102 13.67 17.84 6.69
C SER A 102 14.07 16.89 7.82
N LYS A 103 14.80 17.41 8.80
CA LYS A 103 15.21 16.64 9.99
C LYS A 103 14.06 15.89 10.66
N LYS A 104 12.89 16.53 10.76
CA LYS A 104 11.69 15.93 11.35
C LYS A 104 11.25 14.69 10.57
N HIS A 105 11.21 14.79 9.23
CA HIS A 105 10.81 13.68 8.37
C HIS A 105 11.88 12.59 8.34
N PHE A 106 13.15 12.97 8.26
CA PHE A 106 14.27 12.05 8.28
C PHE A 106 14.27 11.20 9.57
N ILE A 107 14.25 11.84 10.75
CA ILE A 107 14.18 11.15 12.05
C ILE A 107 12.95 10.26 12.14
N ARG A 108 11.78 10.71 11.65
CA ARG A 108 10.56 9.90 11.62
C ARG A 108 10.73 8.64 10.76
N LEU A 109 11.44 8.74 9.64
CA LEU A 109 11.70 7.61 8.75
C LEU A 109 12.72 6.64 9.36
N ILE A 110 13.92 7.13 9.70
CA ILE A 110 15.00 6.31 10.25
C ILE A 110 14.75 5.81 11.66
N GLY A 111 13.82 6.41 12.41
CA GLY A 111 13.42 5.96 13.74
C GLY A 111 12.25 4.98 13.75
N ASN A 112 11.64 4.70 12.58
CA ASN A 112 10.46 3.84 12.53
C ASN A 112 10.81 2.37 12.79
N ILE A 113 10.03 1.69 13.65
CA ILE A 113 10.22 0.28 14.00
C ILE A 113 9.97 -0.70 12.84
N ASN A 114 9.19 -0.27 11.83
CA ASN A 114 8.86 -1.09 10.66
C ASN A 114 9.84 -0.90 9.51
N LEU A 115 10.82 0.00 9.65
CA LEU A 115 11.84 0.27 8.66
C LEU A 115 12.67 -0.99 8.38
N ARG A 116 12.81 -1.33 7.09
CA ARG A 116 13.61 -2.45 6.64
C ARG A 116 14.88 -1.94 5.97
N ALA A 117 15.96 -1.96 6.73
CA ALA A 117 17.31 -1.68 6.25
C ALA A 117 18.32 -2.37 7.18
N THR A 118 19.54 -2.61 6.70
CA THR A 118 20.63 -3.03 7.59
C THR A 118 21.08 -1.85 8.45
N GLU A 119 21.55 -2.13 9.65
CA GLU A 119 22.09 -1.10 10.55
C GLU A 119 23.24 -0.32 9.89
N SER A 120 24.14 -1.02 9.18
CA SER A 120 25.22 -0.38 8.43
C SER A 120 24.70 0.59 7.38
N HIS A 121 23.67 0.20 6.61
CA HIS A 121 23.08 1.07 5.60
C HIS A 121 22.43 2.31 6.23
N LEU A 122 21.71 2.14 7.35
CA LEU A 122 21.12 3.27 8.07
C LEU A 122 22.16 4.24 8.62
N LEU A 123 23.28 3.73 9.12
CA LEU A 123 24.40 4.55 9.58
C LEU A 123 24.99 5.37 8.43
N ASP A 124 25.19 4.75 7.26
CA ASP A 124 25.74 5.43 6.09
C ASP A 124 24.79 6.51 5.58
N ILE A 125 23.49 6.20 5.41
CA ILE A 125 22.47 7.17 5.01
C ILE A 125 22.36 8.33 6.01
N THR A 126 22.46 8.04 7.32
CA THR A 126 22.42 9.08 8.36
C THR A 126 23.61 10.01 8.25
N ARG A 127 24.81 9.50 7.99
CA ARG A 127 26.00 10.34 7.76
C ARG A 127 25.86 11.21 6.52
N GLU A 128 25.39 10.64 5.40
CA GLU A 128 25.14 11.39 4.17
C GLU A 128 24.15 12.54 4.41
N TRP A 129 23.03 12.26 5.09
CA TRP A 129 22.05 13.29 5.43
C TRP A 129 22.63 14.39 6.33
N MET A 130 23.40 14.02 7.36
CA MET A 130 24.05 14.98 8.28
C MET A 130 25.07 15.86 7.55
N ASN A 131 25.86 15.27 6.64
CA ASN A 131 26.83 15.99 5.83
C ASN A 131 26.14 16.98 4.87
N HIS A 132 25.05 16.55 4.22
CA HIS A 132 24.27 17.38 3.31
C HIS A 132 23.71 18.63 4.02
N HIS A 133 23.13 18.45 5.21
CA HIS A 133 22.51 19.52 5.98
C HIS A 133 23.48 20.29 6.90
N HIS A 134 24.72 19.82 7.05
CA HIS A 134 25.65 20.30 8.07
C HIS A 134 25.06 20.26 9.50
N ASP A 135 24.18 19.28 9.79
CA ASP A 135 23.52 19.06 11.08
C ASP A 135 23.93 17.70 11.66
N PHE A 136 24.73 17.70 12.72
CA PHE A 136 25.27 16.50 13.37
C PHE A 136 24.54 16.10 14.67
N THR A 137 23.29 16.51 14.83
CA THR A 137 22.53 16.27 16.06
C THR A 137 21.57 15.08 15.98
N VAL A 138 21.58 14.33 14.88
CA VAL A 138 20.85 13.07 14.78
C VAL A 138 21.59 12.02 15.62
N PHE A 139 21.00 11.65 16.75
CA PHE A 139 21.57 10.62 17.62
C PHE A 139 21.40 9.24 16.97
N LEU A 140 22.50 8.49 16.87
CA LEU A 140 22.55 7.18 16.19
C LEU A 140 21.88 6.06 17.00
N ASP A 141 21.65 6.28 18.30
CA ASP A 141 20.93 5.37 19.21
C ASP A 141 19.48 5.10 18.77
N ILE A 142 18.90 5.98 17.93
CA ILE A 142 17.60 5.79 17.29
C ILE A 142 17.56 4.56 16.36
N ILE A 143 18.74 4.11 15.89
CA ILE A 143 18.90 2.96 14.99
C ILE A 143 19.03 1.66 15.82
N GLU A 144 19.68 1.71 16.98
CA GLU A 144 20.14 0.55 17.75
C GLU A 144 19.02 -0.25 18.46
N ASN A 145 17.79 0.29 18.55
CA ASN A 145 16.73 -0.27 19.39
C ASN A 145 15.56 -0.97 18.66
N LYS A 146 15.75 -1.35 17.39
CA LYS A 146 14.64 -1.88 16.58
C LYS A 146 14.54 -3.40 16.63
N LYS A 147 13.69 -3.90 17.51
CA LYS A 147 13.23 -5.30 17.45
C LYS A 147 11.80 -5.34 16.91
N ALA A 148 11.64 -5.82 15.68
CA ALA A 148 10.32 -6.09 15.14
C ALA A 148 9.62 -7.12 16.04
N LYS A 149 8.44 -6.77 16.58
CA LYS A 149 7.60 -7.72 17.30
C LYS A 149 6.87 -8.57 16.25
N ILE A 150 7.16 -9.86 16.21
CA ILE A 150 6.41 -10.81 15.39
C ILE A 150 5.19 -11.25 16.20
N LEU A 151 4.00 -11.03 15.65
CA LEU A 151 2.74 -11.52 16.21
C LEU A 151 2.34 -12.80 15.48
N GLN A 152 1.87 -13.79 16.23
CA GLN A 152 1.26 -14.97 15.64
C GLN A 152 -0.20 -14.65 15.34
N GLY A 153 -0.63 -14.86 14.10
CA GLY A 153 -1.97 -14.54 13.63
C GLY A 153 -2.72 -15.78 13.16
N VAL A 154 -4.03 -15.82 13.42
CA VAL A 154 -4.96 -16.80 12.86
C VAL A 154 -6.06 -16.05 12.14
N MET A 155 -6.40 -16.53 10.95
CA MET A 155 -7.57 -16.04 10.22
C MET A 155 -8.76 -16.95 10.47
N SER A 156 -9.90 -16.34 10.78
CA SER A 156 -11.17 -17.03 10.96
C SER A 156 -12.25 -16.39 10.09
N CYS A 157 -13.32 -17.14 9.86
CA CYS A 157 -14.51 -16.69 9.14
C CYS A 157 -15.72 -17.04 10.00
N GLU A 158 -16.54 -16.05 10.33
CA GLU A 158 -17.86 -16.32 10.90
C GLU A 158 -18.88 -16.46 9.76
N ASN A 159 -19.61 -17.57 9.73
CA ASN A 159 -20.54 -17.85 8.64
C ASN A 159 -21.83 -17.03 8.77
N ILE A 160 -22.07 -16.21 7.73
CA ILE A 160 -23.32 -15.88 7.00
C ILE A 160 -23.05 -14.62 6.13
N ASN A 161 -22.12 -13.74 6.55
CA ASN A 161 -21.86 -12.45 5.88
C ASN A 161 -20.62 -12.40 4.98
N GLY A 162 -19.82 -13.47 4.94
CA GLY A 162 -18.59 -13.53 4.12
C GLY A 162 -17.44 -12.67 4.63
N GLU A 163 -17.50 -12.25 5.89
CA GLU A 163 -16.47 -11.45 6.55
C GLU A 163 -15.39 -12.35 7.18
N GLN A 164 -14.15 -11.99 6.92
CA GLN A 164 -12.94 -12.65 7.42
C GLN A 164 -12.36 -11.81 8.55
N TYR A 165 -11.88 -12.47 9.59
CA TYR A 165 -11.30 -11.83 10.78
C TYR A 165 -9.85 -12.27 10.93
N ILE A 166 -8.98 -11.32 11.25
CA ILE A 166 -7.59 -11.59 11.62
C ILE A 166 -7.51 -11.44 13.13
N HIS A 167 -7.20 -12.53 13.82
CA HIS A 167 -6.92 -12.53 15.24
C HIS A 167 -5.43 -12.68 15.47
N CYS A 168 -4.91 -12.05 16.52
CA CYS A 168 -3.50 -12.12 16.90
C CYS A 168 -3.35 -12.59 18.35
N TRP A 169 -2.23 -13.26 18.60
CA TRP A 169 -1.72 -13.58 19.93
C TRP A 169 -0.38 -12.87 20.12
N ASP A 170 -0.27 -12.07 21.17
CA ASP A 170 0.94 -11.28 21.44
C ASP A 170 1.83 -11.85 22.55
N GLY A 171 1.48 -13.01 23.08
CA GLY A 171 2.12 -13.65 24.22
C GLY A 171 1.25 -13.67 25.48
N ASN A 172 0.33 -12.71 25.62
CA ASN A 172 -0.52 -12.55 26.80
C ASN A 172 -2.02 -12.60 26.44
N ASP A 173 -2.41 -11.87 25.40
CA ASP A 173 -3.81 -11.68 25.04
C ASP A 173 -4.09 -12.15 23.60
N PHE A 174 -5.27 -12.75 23.44
CA PHE A 174 -5.85 -13.06 22.13
C PHE A 174 -6.85 -11.97 21.77
N PHE A 175 -6.65 -11.29 20.65
CA PHE A 175 -7.49 -10.17 20.24
C PHE A 175 -7.73 -10.16 18.72
N GLU A 176 -8.83 -9.53 18.32
CA GLU A 176 -9.10 -9.22 16.91
C GLU A 176 -8.24 -8.04 16.47
N LEU A 177 -7.45 -8.22 15.40
CA LEU A 177 -6.65 -7.16 14.78
C LEU A 177 -7.49 -6.32 13.81
N THR A 178 -8.28 -6.98 12.95
CA THR A 178 -9.13 -6.35 11.92
C THR A 178 -10.03 -7.39 11.28
N SER A 179 -11.10 -6.95 10.64
CA SER A 179 -11.89 -7.74 9.69
C SER A 179 -11.80 -7.21 8.25
N PHE A 180 -12.20 -8.02 7.28
CA PHE A 180 -12.36 -7.65 5.87
C PHE A 180 -13.33 -8.58 5.14
N LYS A 181 -13.95 -8.09 4.07
CA LYS A 181 -14.80 -8.91 3.18
C LYS A 181 -14.07 -9.24 1.90
N TYR A 182 -14.46 -10.31 1.21
CA TYR A 182 -13.91 -10.61 -0.11
C TYR A 182 -14.20 -9.49 -1.14
N SER A 183 -13.33 -9.38 -2.14
CA SER A 183 -13.54 -8.51 -3.31
C SER A 183 -14.91 -8.77 -3.94
N THR A 184 -15.60 -7.71 -4.38
CA THR A 184 -16.91 -7.80 -5.04
C THR A 184 -16.89 -8.78 -6.21
N ASN A 185 -15.80 -8.81 -6.99
CA ASN A 185 -15.62 -9.76 -8.09
C ASN A 185 -15.65 -11.22 -7.64
N VAL A 186 -15.09 -11.52 -6.46
CA VAL A 186 -15.11 -12.89 -5.90
C VAL A 186 -16.53 -13.22 -5.47
N VAL A 187 -17.19 -12.30 -4.77
CA VAL A 187 -18.56 -12.44 -4.27
C VAL A 187 -19.57 -12.61 -5.41
N GLU A 188 -19.52 -11.75 -6.43
CA GLU A 188 -20.37 -11.81 -7.62
C GLU A 188 -20.20 -13.12 -8.38
N LYS A 189 -18.96 -13.58 -8.59
CA LYS A 189 -18.72 -14.89 -9.22
C LYS A 189 -19.31 -16.04 -8.40
N SER A 190 -19.23 -15.97 -7.07
CA SER A 190 -19.88 -16.95 -6.20
C SER A 190 -21.40 -16.90 -6.31
N HIS A 191 -22.01 -15.72 -6.42
CA HIS A 191 -23.45 -15.59 -6.66
C HIS A 191 -23.87 -16.15 -8.03
N VAL A 192 -23.15 -15.78 -9.11
CA VAL A 192 -23.43 -16.26 -10.48
C VAL A 192 -23.29 -17.77 -10.60
N THR A 193 -22.29 -18.36 -9.92
CA THR A 193 -22.08 -19.80 -9.94
C THR A 193 -22.94 -20.56 -8.94
N GLY A 194 -23.58 -19.86 -7.99
CA GLY A 194 -24.27 -20.45 -6.84
C GLY A 194 -23.33 -21.25 -5.92
N LYS A 195 -22.01 -21.02 -6.00
CA LYS A 195 -20.99 -21.83 -5.35
C LYS A 195 -19.95 -20.95 -4.64
N PRO A 196 -19.62 -21.22 -3.37
CA PRO A 196 -18.59 -20.45 -2.66
C PRO A 196 -17.21 -20.72 -3.25
N LEU A 197 -16.29 -19.76 -3.06
CA LEU A 197 -14.88 -19.96 -3.37
C LEU A 197 -14.24 -20.77 -2.23
N GLU A 198 -13.72 -21.96 -2.53
CA GLU A 198 -13.20 -22.91 -1.55
C GLU A 198 -11.73 -23.24 -1.79
N GLY A 199 -11.01 -23.53 -0.70
CA GLY A 199 -9.61 -23.94 -0.75
C GLY A 199 -8.63 -22.83 -1.10
N VAL A 200 -9.00 -21.57 -0.86
CA VAL A 200 -8.15 -20.38 -1.06
C VAL A 200 -6.96 -20.37 -0.11
N GLN A 201 -5.80 -19.89 -0.59
CA GLN A 201 -4.67 -19.55 0.27
C GLN A 201 -4.65 -18.02 0.50
N ILE A 202 -4.58 -17.62 1.77
CA ILE A 202 -4.34 -16.22 2.14
C ILE A 202 -2.98 -16.12 2.84
N THR A 203 -2.14 -15.22 2.34
CA THR A 203 -0.82 -14.94 2.92
C THR A 203 -0.69 -13.45 3.23
N ALA A 204 -0.03 -13.11 4.33
CA ALA A 204 0.20 -11.73 4.72
C ALA A 204 1.65 -11.34 4.47
N ARG A 205 1.86 -10.16 3.89
CA ARG A 205 3.17 -9.52 3.80
C ARG A 205 3.01 -8.05 4.14
N ARG A 206 3.64 -7.62 5.23
CA ARG A 206 3.57 -6.23 5.73
C ARG A 206 2.13 -5.82 6.00
N TYR A 207 1.67 -4.75 5.35
CA TYR A 207 0.31 -4.22 5.46
C TYR A 207 -0.62 -4.78 4.39
N ASP A 208 -0.19 -5.77 3.61
CA ASP A 208 -0.98 -6.38 2.55
C ASP A 208 -1.33 -7.84 2.86
N LEU A 209 -2.56 -8.23 2.50
CA LEU A 209 -2.99 -9.62 2.43
C LEU A 209 -3.14 -10.02 0.97
N TYR A 210 -2.68 -11.21 0.62
CA TYR A 210 -2.78 -11.75 -0.73
C TYR A 210 -3.70 -12.96 -0.71
N LEU A 211 -4.73 -12.89 -1.54
CA LEU A 211 -5.66 -13.97 -1.81
C LEU A 211 -5.26 -14.65 -3.10
N CYS A 212 -4.90 -15.93 -3.01
CA CYS A 212 -4.42 -16.76 -4.10
C CYS A 212 -5.26 -18.03 -4.21
N GLY A 213 -5.51 -18.47 -5.45
CA GLY A 213 -6.20 -19.73 -5.68
C GLY A 213 -7.67 -19.74 -5.30
N GLY A 214 -8.18 -20.95 -5.14
CA GLY A 214 -9.56 -21.29 -4.85
C GLY A 214 -10.33 -21.84 -6.05
N GLU A 215 -11.29 -22.72 -5.76
CA GLU A 215 -12.22 -23.30 -6.72
C GLU A 215 -13.66 -22.88 -6.36
N TYR A 216 -14.45 -22.46 -7.36
CA TYR A 216 -15.85 -22.09 -7.16
C TYR A 216 -16.71 -23.35 -7.01
N GLY A 217 -16.81 -23.84 -5.78
CA GLY A 217 -17.38 -25.12 -5.36
C GLY A 217 -16.54 -26.31 -5.82
N ILE A 218 -16.12 -27.12 -4.86
CA ILE A 218 -15.24 -28.27 -5.07
C ILE A 218 -15.73 -29.16 -6.24
N GLY A 219 -14.80 -29.46 -7.16
CA GLY A 219 -15.02 -30.33 -8.31
C GLY A 219 -15.68 -29.65 -9.52
N SER A 220 -15.91 -28.33 -9.48
CA SER A 220 -16.43 -27.57 -10.63
C SER A 220 -15.42 -27.35 -11.74
N LYS A 221 -14.12 -27.48 -11.46
CA LYS A 221 -12.98 -27.08 -12.31
C LYS A 221 -12.99 -25.60 -12.71
N LYS A 222 -13.72 -24.76 -11.97
CA LYS A 222 -13.75 -23.30 -12.19
C LYS A 222 -12.92 -22.64 -11.10
N PHE A 223 -11.71 -22.19 -11.45
CA PHE A 223 -10.76 -21.63 -10.48
C PHE A 223 -10.74 -20.11 -10.48
N ASN A 224 -10.46 -19.53 -9.31
CA ASN A 224 -10.01 -18.15 -9.24
C ASN A 224 -8.54 -18.09 -9.68
N LYS A 225 -8.28 -17.46 -10.83
CA LYS A 225 -6.92 -17.19 -11.31
C LYS A 225 -6.36 -15.87 -10.82
N ASN A 226 -7.19 -14.98 -10.30
CA ASN A 226 -6.75 -13.65 -9.90
C ASN A 226 -6.04 -13.73 -8.55
N VAL A 227 -4.89 -13.08 -8.46
CA VAL A 227 -4.24 -12.78 -7.20
C VAL A 227 -4.72 -11.41 -6.75
N TRP A 228 -5.42 -11.37 -5.63
CA TRP A 228 -5.95 -10.13 -5.08
C TRP A 228 -5.10 -9.69 -3.90
N ARG A 229 -4.72 -8.41 -3.87
CA ARG A 229 -4.06 -7.77 -2.75
C ARG A 229 -5.09 -6.93 -1.98
N TYR A 230 -5.26 -7.18 -0.69
CA TYR A 230 -6.02 -6.35 0.21
C TYR A 230 -5.07 -5.49 1.04
N SER A 231 -5.17 -4.18 0.88
CA SER A 231 -4.39 -3.23 1.67
C SER A 231 -5.06 -3.00 3.02
N LEU A 232 -4.35 -3.29 4.11
CA LEU A 232 -4.83 -3.03 5.47
C LEU A 232 -4.92 -1.53 5.80
N ILE A 233 -4.22 -0.69 5.02
CA ILE A 233 -4.20 0.77 5.17
C ILE A 233 -5.40 1.39 4.45
N SER A 234 -5.57 1.14 3.16
CA SER A 234 -6.68 1.71 2.38
C SER A 234 -7.99 0.93 2.50
N LYS A 235 -7.95 -0.29 3.06
CA LYS A 235 -9.08 -1.22 3.16
C LYS A 235 -9.69 -1.56 1.80
N LYS A 236 -8.86 -1.59 0.75
CA LYS A 236 -9.27 -1.85 -0.64
C LYS A 236 -8.65 -3.12 -1.20
N TRP A 237 -9.40 -3.77 -2.09
CA TRP A 237 -8.91 -4.87 -2.91
C TRP A 237 -8.38 -4.34 -4.25
N ILE A 238 -7.17 -4.78 -4.58
CA ILE A 238 -6.48 -4.45 -5.82
C ILE A 238 -6.14 -5.77 -6.52
N LEU A 239 -6.38 -5.83 -7.83
CA LEU A 239 -5.93 -6.95 -8.63
C LEU A 239 -4.41 -6.80 -8.80
N GLU A 240 -3.66 -7.71 -8.19
CA GLU A 240 -2.20 -7.65 -8.20
C GLU A 240 -1.65 -8.29 -9.48
N THR A 241 -2.12 -9.49 -9.79
CA THR A 241 -1.71 -10.25 -10.97
C THR A 241 -2.69 -11.40 -11.26
N VAL A 242 -2.42 -12.17 -12.31
CA VAL A 242 -3.16 -13.39 -12.65
C VAL A 242 -2.20 -14.57 -12.61
N MET A 243 -2.58 -15.61 -11.88
CA MET A 243 -1.82 -16.84 -11.80
C MET A 243 -1.71 -17.51 -13.17
N PRO A 244 -0.53 -18.00 -13.56
CA PRO A 244 -0.33 -18.66 -14.85
C PRO A 244 -1.02 -20.03 -14.91
N VAL A 245 -1.25 -20.67 -13.75
CA VAL A 245 -1.81 -22.02 -13.64
C VAL A 245 -2.93 -22.02 -12.61
N GLU A 246 -3.99 -22.76 -12.90
CA GLU A 246 -5.11 -22.99 -11.99
C GLU A 246 -4.66 -23.79 -10.78
N ARG A 247 -4.98 -23.29 -9.60
CA ARG A 247 -4.71 -23.99 -8.35
C ARG A 247 -5.86 -23.77 -7.38
N ARG A 248 -6.16 -24.82 -6.63
CA ARG A 248 -7.00 -24.70 -5.43
C ARG A 248 -6.18 -24.01 -4.34
N HIS A 249 -5.10 -24.68 -3.92
CA HIS A 249 -4.12 -24.20 -2.93
C HIS A 249 -2.93 -23.52 -3.59
#